data_AF-A0A8J7CD57-F1
#
_entry.id   AF-A0A8J7CD57-F1
#
_cell.length_a   1.000
_cell.length_b   1.000
_cell.length_c   1.000
_cell.angle_alpha   90.00
_cell.angle_beta   90.00
_cell.angle_gamma   90.00
#
_symmetry.space_group_name_H-M   'P 1'
#
loop_
_entity.id
_entity.type
_entity.pdbx_description
1 polymer ?
#
loop_
_entity_poly.entity_id
_entity_poly.type
_entity_poly.pdbx_seq_one_letter_code
_entity_poly.pdbx_strand_id
1 'polypeptide(L)'
;MTGTQKSRTLAALFAAAVLAMSLVHGAGQRRPGVSDLRLTPQTNAGHWHGTWVYKSRQQRIVLWLREDESGKPEYRMQYQSTSTPEAFITDWAGRADYAVAGTDAVFHLAATERDADTIQGTLEWDLQFEKGGRKRAGKFLIYRGGAGRHLVIHFHEQSLTVRKGDKEATENSSSAWTFIKYSKRLVLWEEIF
;
A
#
# COMPACT_ATOMS: atom_id res chain seq x y z
N MET A 1 -34.17 47.78 -22.48
CA MET A 1 -33.18 46.71 -22.78
C MET A 1 -32.73 46.10 -21.46
N THR A 2 -33.25 44.93 -21.17
CA THR A 2 -33.06 44.12 -19.95
C THR A 2 -31.89 43.16 -20.14
N GLY A 3 -31.00 43.01 -19.14
CA GLY A 3 -29.85 42.11 -19.26
C GLY A 3 -28.98 41.97 -17.99
N THR A 4 -29.60 41.51 -16.91
CA THR A 4 -29.09 40.55 -15.91
C THR A 4 -27.57 40.49 -15.66
N GLN A 5 -27.05 41.35 -14.77
CA GLN A 5 -25.70 41.24 -14.19
C GLN A 5 -25.76 41.08 -12.66
N LYS A 6 -26.40 40.01 -12.16
CA LYS A 6 -26.48 39.71 -10.71
C LYS A 6 -26.46 38.21 -10.38
N SER A 7 -25.65 37.40 -11.07
CA SER A 7 -25.58 35.95 -10.81
C SER A 7 -24.15 35.42 -10.69
N ARG A 8 -23.24 36.16 -10.04
CA ARG A 8 -21.86 35.70 -9.80
C ARG A 8 -21.39 35.74 -8.36
N THR A 9 -22.29 35.95 -7.39
CA THR A 9 -21.89 36.12 -5.98
C THR A 9 -22.51 35.11 -5.01
N LEU A 10 -23.14 34.04 -5.51
CA LEU A 10 -23.74 32.98 -4.67
C LEU A 10 -23.19 31.56 -4.93
N ALA A 11 -22.42 31.34 -6.00
CA ALA A 11 -21.80 30.04 -6.28
C ALA A 11 -20.50 29.78 -5.50
N ALA A 12 -19.90 30.82 -4.89
CA ALA A 12 -18.63 30.71 -4.17
C ALA A 12 -18.78 30.16 -2.73
N LEU A 13 -19.98 30.11 -2.16
CA LEU A 13 -20.20 29.67 -0.77
C LEU A 13 -20.55 28.19 -0.63
N PHE A 14 -20.95 27.49 -1.70
CA PHE A 14 -21.24 26.05 -1.64
C PHE A 14 -20.02 25.14 -1.94
N ALA A 15 -18.97 25.67 -2.57
CA ALA A 15 -17.75 24.91 -2.85
C ALA A 15 -16.84 24.73 -1.61
N ALA A 16 -17.01 25.56 -0.58
CA ALA A 16 -16.24 25.46 0.66
C ALA A 16 -16.77 24.38 1.63
N ALA A 17 -18.06 24.05 1.57
CA ALA A 17 -18.67 23.09 2.50
C ALA A 17 -18.38 21.61 2.14
N VAL A 18 -18.18 21.29 0.86
CA VAL A 18 -17.82 19.92 0.43
C VAL A 18 -16.32 19.64 0.64
N LEU A 19 -15.49 20.70 0.72
CA LEU A 19 -14.08 20.57 1.12
C LEU A 19 -13.93 20.22 2.61
N ALA A 20 -14.87 20.63 3.47
CA ALA A 20 -14.82 20.27 4.89
C ALA A 20 -15.20 18.80 5.13
N MET A 21 -16.19 18.25 4.43
CA MET A 21 -16.65 16.87 4.71
C MET A 21 -15.78 15.77 4.10
N SER A 22 -15.00 16.07 3.07
CA SER A 22 -13.97 15.14 2.57
C SER A 22 -12.66 15.21 3.35
N LEU A 23 -12.49 16.22 4.21
CA LEU A 23 -11.44 16.29 5.23
C LEU A 23 -11.90 15.78 6.61
N VAL A 24 -13.20 15.74 6.93
CA VAL A 24 -13.69 15.32 8.26
C VAL A 24 -13.69 13.80 8.52
N HIS A 25 -13.45 12.96 7.50
CA HIS A 25 -13.14 11.53 7.71
C HIS A 25 -11.63 11.19 7.64
N GLY A 26 -10.75 12.21 7.54
CA GLY A 26 -9.30 12.02 7.51
C GLY A 26 -8.50 12.99 8.40
N ALA A 27 -9.08 14.12 8.80
CA ALA A 27 -8.51 15.09 9.72
C ALA A 27 -9.17 14.97 11.10
N GLY A 28 -9.10 13.76 11.68
CA GLY A 28 -9.00 13.71 13.14
C GLY A 28 -7.74 14.49 13.50
N GLN A 29 -7.87 15.48 14.39
CA GLN A 29 -6.75 16.22 14.97
C GLN A 29 -5.62 15.25 15.33
N ARG A 30 -4.59 15.13 14.47
CA ARG A 30 -3.35 14.48 14.86
C ARG A 30 -2.65 15.45 15.78
N ARG A 31 -2.84 15.22 17.08
CA ARG A 31 -1.93 15.72 18.12
C ARG A 31 -0.50 15.42 17.66
N PRO A 32 0.47 16.32 17.91
CA PRO A 32 1.89 16.02 17.72
C PRO A 32 2.26 14.97 18.78
N GLY A 33 2.12 13.72 18.39
CA GLY A 33 2.72 12.57 19.04
C GLY A 33 3.30 11.76 17.92
N VAL A 34 4.63 11.63 17.92
CA VAL A 34 5.31 10.60 17.13
C VAL A 34 4.56 9.31 17.44
N SER A 35 3.76 8.83 16.48
CA SER A 35 3.18 7.50 16.61
C SER A 35 4.36 6.57 16.45
N ASP A 36 5.04 6.26 17.54
CA ASP A 36 6.13 5.29 17.56
C ASP A 36 5.56 3.99 17.00
N LEU A 37 5.88 3.73 15.73
CA LEU A 37 5.51 2.51 15.04
C LEU A 37 6.19 1.37 15.79
N ARG A 38 5.46 0.68 16.66
CA ARG A 38 5.98 -0.46 17.40
C ARG A 38 6.12 -1.64 16.45
N LEU A 39 7.33 -1.80 15.93
CA LEU A 39 7.68 -2.91 15.07
C LEU A 39 7.91 -4.18 15.88
N THR A 40 7.61 -5.33 15.28
CA THR A 40 8.02 -6.61 15.86
C THR A 40 9.55 -6.69 15.78
N PRO A 41 10.28 -7.02 16.86
CA PRO A 41 11.73 -7.11 16.79
C PRO A 41 12.21 -8.12 15.74
N GLN A 42 13.28 -7.77 15.03
CA GLN A 42 13.92 -8.64 14.06
C GLN A 42 14.53 -9.88 14.75
N THR A 43 14.54 -10.98 14.01
CA THR A 43 15.12 -12.27 14.40
C THR A 43 15.97 -12.80 13.25
N ASN A 44 16.94 -13.66 13.55
CA ASN A 44 17.81 -14.33 12.58
C ASN A 44 17.21 -15.63 12.03
N ALA A 45 15.88 -15.72 11.94
CA ALA A 45 15.17 -16.90 11.46
C ALA A 45 15.16 -16.95 9.92
N GLY A 46 16.33 -17.18 9.31
CA GLY A 46 16.66 -17.00 7.88
C GLY A 46 15.99 -17.91 6.83
N HIS A 47 14.70 -18.29 6.98
CA HIS A 47 13.98 -19.03 5.92
C HIS A 47 12.64 -18.38 5.54
N TRP A 48 12.69 -17.48 4.55
CA TRP A 48 11.59 -16.68 4.00
C TRP A 48 10.48 -17.48 3.31
N HIS A 49 10.79 -18.69 2.87
CA HIS A 49 9.93 -19.48 2.01
C HIS A 49 8.55 -19.78 2.60
N GLY A 50 7.57 -19.75 1.71
CA GLY A 50 6.20 -20.18 1.95
C GLY A 50 5.18 -19.09 1.72
N THR A 51 4.04 -19.27 2.38
CA THR A 51 2.88 -18.39 2.24
C THR A 51 2.68 -17.57 3.50
N TRP A 52 2.54 -16.27 3.31
CA TRP A 52 2.43 -15.26 4.35
C TRP A 52 1.13 -14.49 4.18
N VAL A 53 0.39 -14.30 5.27
CA VAL A 53 -0.94 -13.70 5.21
C VAL A 53 -0.99 -12.45 6.08
N TYR A 54 -1.46 -11.36 5.50
CA TYR A 54 -1.85 -10.15 6.20
C TYR A 54 -3.35 -9.94 6.01
N LYS A 55 -4.04 -9.68 7.12
CA LYS A 55 -5.48 -9.38 7.11
C LYS A 55 -5.74 -8.20 8.03
N SER A 56 -6.43 -7.20 7.51
CA SER A 56 -6.99 -6.10 8.29
C SER A 56 -8.47 -5.92 7.96
N ARG A 57 -9.11 -4.92 8.58
CA ARG A 57 -10.47 -4.51 8.23
C ARG A 57 -10.60 -3.88 6.84
N GLN A 58 -9.48 -3.51 6.23
CA GLN A 58 -9.44 -2.75 4.98
C GLN A 58 -8.91 -3.58 3.81
N GLN A 59 -8.08 -4.58 4.07
CA GLN A 59 -7.45 -5.37 3.01
C GLN A 59 -7.04 -6.77 3.46
N ARG A 60 -6.91 -7.65 2.48
CA ARG A 60 -6.31 -8.98 2.59
C ARG A 60 -5.13 -9.03 1.64
N ILE A 61 -4.02 -9.57 2.11
CA ILE A 61 -2.81 -9.74 1.31
C ILE A 61 -2.26 -11.14 1.56
N VAL A 62 -1.99 -11.86 0.48
CA VAL A 62 -1.18 -13.08 0.51
C VAL A 62 0.12 -12.77 -0.20
N LEU A 63 1.23 -13.08 0.48
CA LEU A 63 2.58 -12.96 -0.06
C LEU A 63 3.20 -14.36 -0.12
N TRP A 64 3.56 -14.77 -1.32
CA TRP A 64 4.32 -15.97 -1.60
C TRP A 64 5.78 -15.59 -1.75
N LEU A 65 6.65 -16.23 -0.97
CA LEU A 65 8.10 -16.03 -1.02
C LEU A 65 8.76 -17.36 -1.38
N ARG A 66 9.68 -17.32 -2.34
CA ARG A 66 10.52 -18.45 -2.74
C ARG A 66 11.91 -17.96 -3.19
N GLU A 67 12.78 -18.89 -3.48
CA GLU A 67 14.03 -18.65 -4.21
C GLU A 67 13.92 -19.26 -5.60
N ASP A 68 14.56 -18.63 -6.58
CA ASP A 68 14.80 -19.24 -7.88
C ASP A 68 15.97 -20.25 -7.81
N GLU A 69 16.28 -20.88 -8.93
CA GLU A 69 17.37 -21.87 -9.03
C GLU A 69 18.76 -21.28 -8.71
N SER A 70 18.91 -19.95 -8.82
CA SER A 70 20.14 -19.23 -8.49
C SER A 70 20.21 -18.77 -7.02
N GLY A 71 19.18 -19.05 -6.22
CA GLY A 71 19.07 -18.60 -4.83
C GLY A 71 18.61 -17.15 -4.68
N LYS A 72 18.17 -16.51 -5.77
CA LYS A 72 17.63 -15.14 -5.72
C LYS A 72 16.19 -15.19 -5.18
N PRO A 73 15.81 -14.28 -4.26
CA PRO A 73 14.45 -14.24 -3.74
C PRO A 73 13.48 -13.80 -4.84
N GLU A 74 12.38 -14.51 -4.96
CA GLU A 74 11.22 -14.14 -5.75
C GLU A 74 10.01 -14.01 -4.84
N TYR A 75 9.11 -13.09 -5.17
CA TYR A 75 7.84 -13.01 -4.48
C TYR A 75 6.71 -12.63 -5.38
N ARG A 76 5.56 -13.19 -5.03
CA ARG A 76 4.29 -12.91 -5.67
C ARG A 76 3.34 -12.43 -4.59
N MET A 77 2.51 -11.46 -4.90
CA MET A 77 1.52 -10.92 -3.98
C MET A 77 0.15 -10.95 -4.62
N GLN A 78 -0.86 -11.38 -3.86
CA GLN A 78 -2.26 -11.13 -4.17
C GLN A 78 -2.83 -10.16 -3.16
N TYR A 79 -3.44 -9.11 -3.68
CA TYR A 79 -4.07 -8.04 -2.91
C TYR A 79 -5.57 -8.03 -3.17
N GLN A 80 -6.35 -7.85 -2.12
CA GLN A 80 -7.78 -7.53 -2.22
C GLN A 80 -8.15 -6.47 -1.18
N SER A 81 -8.67 -5.34 -1.66
CA SER A 81 -9.36 -4.37 -0.81
C SER A 81 -10.71 -4.93 -0.35
N THR A 82 -11.08 -4.64 0.89
CA THR A 82 -12.39 -5.02 1.44
C THR A 82 -13.40 -3.88 1.38
N SER A 83 -12.96 -2.66 1.01
CA SER A 83 -13.81 -1.46 0.93
C SER A 83 -13.98 -0.93 -0.50
N THR A 84 -13.16 -1.39 -1.44
CA THR A 84 -13.18 -0.99 -2.85
C THR A 84 -13.04 -2.24 -3.73
N PRO A 85 -13.43 -2.19 -5.03
CA PRO A 85 -13.23 -3.33 -5.94
C PRO A 85 -11.77 -3.53 -6.37
N GLU A 86 -10.81 -2.91 -5.68
CA GLU A 86 -9.39 -2.98 -6.02
C GLU A 86 -8.83 -4.36 -5.62
N ALA A 87 -8.39 -5.11 -6.61
CA ALA A 87 -7.72 -6.38 -6.43
C ALA A 87 -6.72 -6.60 -7.57
N PHE A 88 -5.60 -7.23 -7.26
CA PHE A 88 -4.59 -7.57 -8.26
C PHE A 88 -3.71 -8.72 -7.76
N ILE A 89 -3.00 -9.33 -8.70
CA ILE A 89 -1.98 -10.32 -8.44
C ILE A 89 -0.72 -9.89 -9.17
N THR A 90 0.42 -9.86 -8.49
CA THR A 90 1.70 -9.59 -9.14
C THR A 90 2.24 -10.82 -9.86
N ASP A 91 3.22 -10.62 -10.73
CA ASP A 91 4.17 -11.64 -11.11
C ASP A 91 5.16 -11.95 -9.97
N TRP A 92 6.16 -12.81 -10.25
CA TRP A 92 7.22 -13.17 -9.30
C TRP A 92 8.33 -12.10 -9.14
N ALA A 93 8.28 -11.05 -9.97
CA ALA A 93 9.11 -9.85 -9.81
C ALA A 93 8.39 -8.77 -8.95
N GLY A 94 7.17 -9.06 -8.48
CA GLY A 94 6.40 -8.16 -7.64
C GLY A 94 5.69 -7.04 -8.39
N ARG A 95 5.54 -7.15 -9.72
CA ARG A 95 4.84 -6.19 -10.57
C ARG A 95 3.43 -6.67 -10.94
N ALA A 96 2.46 -5.76 -10.91
CA ALA A 96 1.13 -5.93 -11.46
C ALA A 96 0.73 -4.67 -12.23
N ASP A 97 0.33 -4.84 -13.49
CA ASP A 97 -0.42 -3.86 -14.25
C ASP A 97 -1.89 -4.35 -14.26
N TYR A 98 -2.82 -3.55 -13.76
CA TYR A 98 -4.21 -3.97 -13.54
C TYR A 98 -5.18 -2.81 -13.72
N ALA A 99 -6.48 -3.10 -13.74
CA ALA A 99 -7.52 -2.09 -13.84
C ALA A 99 -8.44 -2.12 -12.62
N VAL A 100 -8.78 -0.94 -12.09
CA VAL A 100 -9.77 -0.76 -11.03
C VAL A 100 -10.87 0.17 -11.51
N ALA A 101 -12.10 -0.34 -11.57
CA ALA A 101 -13.25 0.40 -12.11
C ALA A 101 -12.99 1.04 -13.50
N GLY A 102 -12.31 0.29 -14.40
CA GLY A 102 -11.99 0.75 -15.75
C GLY A 102 -10.83 1.74 -15.83
N THR A 103 -10.07 1.91 -14.75
CA THR A 103 -8.90 2.79 -14.69
C THR A 103 -7.62 1.98 -14.51
N ASP A 104 -6.61 2.25 -15.34
CA ASP A 104 -5.32 1.58 -15.26
C ASP A 104 -4.56 1.96 -13.98
N ALA A 105 -3.88 0.97 -13.44
CA ALA A 105 -3.15 1.05 -12.20
C ALA A 105 -1.89 0.18 -12.29
N VAL A 106 -0.83 0.64 -11.62
CA VAL A 106 0.43 -0.08 -11.53
C VAL A 106 0.75 -0.31 -10.07
N PHE A 107 1.11 -1.54 -9.74
CA PHE A 107 1.74 -1.90 -8.48
C PHE A 107 3.08 -2.54 -8.75
N HIS A 108 4.11 -2.12 -8.04
CA HIS A 108 5.43 -2.71 -8.09
C HIS A 108 6.05 -2.66 -6.70
N LEU A 109 6.21 -3.82 -6.09
CA LEU A 109 7.09 -4.01 -4.95
C LEU A 109 8.34 -4.66 -5.53
N ALA A 110 9.51 -4.03 -5.47
CA ALA A 110 10.73 -4.49 -6.13
C ALA A 110 11.86 -4.70 -5.10
N ALA A 111 12.43 -5.90 -5.00
CA ALA A 111 13.60 -6.16 -4.16
C ALA A 111 14.86 -5.69 -4.88
N THR A 112 15.65 -4.87 -4.19
CA THR A 112 16.91 -4.34 -4.70
C THR A 112 18.10 -5.09 -4.13
N GLU A 113 18.07 -5.42 -2.84
CA GLU A 113 19.17 -6.06 -2.11
C GLU A 113 18.64 -7.10 -1.12
N ARG A 114 19.47 -8.09 -0.81
CA ARG A 114 19.17 -9.16 0.14
C ARG A 114 20.42 -9.56 0.90
N ASP A 115 20.25 -9.88 2.17
CA ASP A 115 21.20 -10.67 2.96
C ASP A 115 20.53 -11.93 3.57
N ALA A 116 21.13 -12.53 4.60
CA ALA A 116 20.58 -13.71 5.27
C ALA A 116 19.26 -13.44 6.02
N ASP A 117 19.13 -12.23 6.58
CA ASP A 117 18.11 -11.86 7.55
C ASP A 117 17.18 -10.73 7.07
N THR A 118 17.48 -10.10 5.94
CA THR A 118 16.70 -8.99 5.39
C THR A 118 16.61 -8.97 3.86
N ILE A 119 15.53 -8.35 3.36
CA ILE A 119 15.36 -7.98 1.95
C ILE A 119 15.02 -6.49 1.89
N GLN A 120 15.78 -5.71 1.14
CA GLN A 120 15.51 -4.30 0.90
C GLN A 120 14.90 -4.09 -0.48
N GLY A 121 14.12 -3.02 -0.63
CA GLY A 121 13.50 -2.74 -1.91
C GLY A 121 12.70 -1.45 -1.97
N THR A 122 11.97 -1.28 -3.07
CA THR A 122 11.14 -0.12 -3.35
C THR A 122 9.68 -0.49 -3.58
N LEU A 123 8.78 0.38 -3.17
CA LEU A 123 7.36 0.32 -3.47
C LEU A 123 7.02 1.44 -4.46
N GLU A 124 6.25 1.09 -5.47
CA GLU A 124 5.48 2.00 -6.30
C GLU A 124 4.07 1.45 -6.44
N TRP A 125 3.08 2.29 -6.18
CA TRP A 125 1.67 1.96 -6.38
C TRP A 125 0.96 3.20 -6.86
N ASP A 126 0.69 3.26 -8.16
CA ASP A 126 0.15 4.43 -8.84
C ASP A 126 -1.24 4.10 -9.41
N LEU A 127 -2.22 4.89 -8.99
CA LEU A 127 -3.60 4.88 -9.45
C LEU A 127 -3.89 6.24 -10.08
N GLN A 128 -4.27 6.27 -11.36
CA GLN A 128 -4.55 7.52 -12.07
C GLN A 128 -5.94 7.52 -12.68
N PHE A 129 -6.87 8.27 -12.07
CA PHE A 129 -8.21 8.52 -12.60
C PHE A 129 -8.26 9.79 -13.46
N GLU A 130 -9.34 9.97 -14.22
CA GLU A 130 -9.56 11.17 -15.05
C GLU A 130 -9.47 12.48 -14.24
N LYS A 131 -10.00 12.49 -13.01
CA LYS A 131 -10.12 13.70 -12.16
C LYS A 131 -9.20 13.70 -10.94
N GLY A 132 -8.29 12.74 -10.85
CA GLY A 132 -7.41 12.63 -9.69
C GLY A 132 -6.63 11.32 -9.67
N GLY A 133 -5.98 11.03 -8.56
CA GLY A 133 -5.13 9.85 -8.47
C GLY A 133 -4.50 9.72 -7.11
N ARG A 134 -3.82 8.60 -6.91
CA ARG A 134 -3.06 8.31 -5.70
C ARG A 134 -1.79 7.58 -6.10
N LYS A 135 -0.64 8.13 -5.72
CA LYS A 135 0.64 7.44 -5.81
C LYS A 135 1.20 7.21 -4.42
N ARG A 136 1.56 5.97 -4.15
CA ARG A 136 2.37 5.60 -3.00
C ARG A 136 3.73 5.16 -3.52
N ALA A 137 4.78 5.75 -2.95
CA ALA A 137 6.15 5.37 -3.26
C ALA A 137 6.93 5.20 -1.96
N GLY A 138 8.00 4.41 -1.97
CA GLY A 138 8.83 4.29 -0.79
C GLY A 138 9.93 3.26 -0.89
N LYS A 139 10.70 3.15 0.19
CA LYS A 139 11.67 2.07 0.42
C LYS A 139 11.17 1.18 1.55
N PHE A 140 11.43 -0.11 1.43
CA PHE A 140 11.06 -1.09 2.43
C PHE A 140 12.24 -1.95 2.87
N LEU A 141 12.10 -2.50 4.08
CA LEU A 141 12.91 -3.58 4.63
C LEU A 141 11.97 -4.72 5.02
N ILE A 142 12.20 -5.91 4.50
CA ILE A 142 11.53 -7.13 4.91
C ILE A 142 12.44 -7.84 5.90
N TYR A 143 11.90 -8.23 7.05
CA TYR A 143 12.62 -9.07 8.00
C TYR A 143 11.69 -10.03 8.76
N ARG A 144 12.26 -11.02 9.46
CA ARG A 144 11.50 -11.94 10.31
C ARG A 144 11.40 -11.43 11.73
N GLY A 145 10.22 -11.55 12.32
CA GLY A 145 9.99 -11.20 13.72
C GLY A 145 9.14 -12.23 14.46
N GLY A 146 8.93 -12.01 15.75
CA GLY A 146 7.98 -12.79 16.57
C GLY A 146 8.33 -14.28 16.60
N ALA A 147 9.55 -14.61 17.06
CA ALA A 147 10.11 -15.97 17.02
C ALA A 147 10.15 -16.58 15.60
N GLY A 148 10.33 -15.74 14.58
CA GLY A 148 10.31 -16.14 13.18
C GLY A 148 8.91 -16.49 12.66
N ARG A 149 7.82 -16.25 13.38
CA ARG A 149 6.46 -16.53 12.87
C ARG A 149 5.84 -15.35 12.13
N HIS A 150 6.42 -14.17 12.24
CA HIS A 150 6.02 -12.99 11.52
C HIS A 150 7.02 -12.64 10.44
N LEU A 151 6.51 -12.13 9.33
CA LEU A 151 7.27 -11.45 8.30
C LEU A 151 6.83 -9.99 8.33
N VAL A 152 7.75 -9.07 8.59
CA VAL A 152 7.48 -7.64 8.65
C VAL A 152 8.02 -7.01 7.38
N ILE A 153 7.18 -6.27 6.67
CA ILE A 153 7.61 -5.31 5.64
C ILE A 153 7.50 -3.93 6.27
N HIS A 154 8.64 -3.31 6.58
CA HIS A 154 8.72 -1.97 7.16
C HIS A 154 9.04 -0.96 6.06
N PHE A 155 8.09 -0.09 5.76
CA PHE A 155 8.25 1.07 4.89
C PHE A 155 8.83 2.22 5.73
N HIS A 156 10.15 2.33 5.75
CA HIS A 156 10.87 3.33 6.56
C HIS A 156 10.91 4.70 5.89
N GLU A 157 10.84 4.73 4.56
CA GLU A 157 10.62 5.94 3.76
C GLU A 157 9.38 5.69 2.90
N GLN A 158 8.28 6.41 3.15
CA GLN A 158 7.08 6.28 2.33
C GLN A 158 6.44 7.65 2.09
N SER A 159 6.10 7.92 0.84
CA SER A 159 5.27 9.05 0.44
C SER A 159 3.90 8.57 -0.04
N LEU A 160 2.89 9.38 0.25
CA LEU A 160 1.56 9.25 -0.31
C LEU A 160 1.19 10.57 -0.97
N THR A 161 1.10 10.54 -2.28
CA THR A 161 0.69 11.66 -3.11
C THR A 161 -0.76 11.45 -3.54
N VAL A 162 -1.61 12.44 -3.27
CA VAL A 162 -3.00 12.49 -3.74
C VAL A 162 -3.14 13.61 -4.77
N ARG A 163 -3.60 13.25 -5.98
CA ARG A 163 -3.83 14.17 -7.10
C ARG A 163 -5.32 14.45 -7.23
N LYS A 164 -5.72 15.69 -7.47
CA LYS A 164 -7.11 16.09 -7.71
C LYS A 164 -7.16 17.30 -8.64
N GLY A 165 -7.48 17.07 -9.92
CA GLY A 165 -7.29 18.08 -10.98
C GLY A 165 -5.85 18.58 -10.98
N ASP A 166 -5.65 19.90 -10.99
CA ASP A 166 -4.32 20.54 -11.01
C ASP A 166 -3.65 20.62 -9.62
N LYS A 167 -4.24 20.00 -8.59
CA LYS A 167 -3.71 20.03 -7.22
C LYS A 167 -3.10 18.70 -6.85
N GLU A 168 -1.96 18.77 -6.18
CA GLU A 168 -1.26 17.63 -5.59
C GLU A 168 -0.94 17.92 -4.12
N ALA A 169 -1.08 16.90 -3.27
CA ALA A 169 -0.64 16.94 -1.89
C ALA A 169 0.13 15.66 -1.57
N THR A 170 1.28 15.80 -0.93
CA THR A 170 2.16 14.68 -0.56
C THR A 170 2.36 14.65 0.96
N GLU A 171 2.08 13.50 1.56
CA GLU A 171 2.36 13.21 2.97
C GLU A 171 3.46 12.16 3.06
N ASN A 172 4.47 12.40 3.91
CA ASN A 172 5.49 11.42 4.22
C ASN A 172 5.17 10.73 5.55
N SER A 173 5.37 9.42 5.60
CA SER A 173 5.11 8.61 6.79
C SER A 173 5.99 7.36 6.81
N SER A 174 6.04 6.69 7.96
CA SER A 174 6.52 5.32 8.06
C SER A 174 5.34 4.40 8.36
N SER A 175 5.36 3.20 7.80
CA SER A 175 4.32 2.20 8.04
C SER A 175 4.90 0.78 7.99
N ALA A 176 4.14 -0.21 8.46
CA ALA A 176 4.55 -1.59 8.34
C ALA A 176 3.38 -2.53 8.06
N TRP A 177 3.64 -3.58 7.29
CA TRP A 177 2.77 -4.73 7.14
C TRP A 177 3.39 -5.91 7.87
N THR A 178 2.68 -6.47 8.84
CA THR A 178 3.12 -7.66 9.58
C THR A 178 2.28 -8.85 9.16
N PHE A 179 2.89 -9.76 8.41
CA PHE A 179 2.28 -10.99 7.94
C PHE A 179 2.52 -12.12 8.92
N ILE A 180 1.58 -13.05 9.00
CA ILE A 180 1.71 -14.29 9.77
C ILE A 180 2.05 -15.42 8.80
N LYS A 181 2.97 -16.30 9.21
CA LYS A 181 3.27 -17.51 8.43
C LYS A 181 2.05 -18.42 8.39
N TYR A 182 1.54 -18.70 7.20
CA TYR A 182 0.43 -19.63 7.00
C TYR A 182 0.94 -21.04 6.71
N SER A 183 1.89 -21.16 5.77
CA SER A 183 2.43 -22.46 5.34
C SER A 183 3.89 -22.36 4.95
N LYS A 184 4.62 -23.47 5.07
CA LYS A 184 5.95 -23.62 4.47
C LYS A 184 5.89 -23.81 2.94
N ARG A 185 4.73 -24.23 2.42
CA ARG A 185 4.45 -24.41 0.99
C ARG A 185 3.79 -23.16 0.42
N LEU A 186 3.76 -23.06 -0.90
CA LEU A 186 2.93 -22.10 -1.62
C LEU A 186 1.49 -22.64 -1.64
N VAL A 187 0.57 -21.88 -1.08
CA VAL A 187 -0.85 -22.25 -0.94
C VAL A 187 -1.70 -21.20 -1.66
N LEU A 188 -2.69 -21.63 -2.44
CA LEU A 188 -3.50 -20.73 -3.27
C LEU A 188 -4.40 -19.84 -2.41
N TRP A 189 -4.86 -18.75 -2.99
CA TRP A 189 -5.72 -17.78 -2.29
C TRP A 189 -7.03 -18.40 -1.81
N GLU A 190 -7.64 -19.24 -2.64
CA GLU A 190 -8.91 -19.93 -2.39
C GLU A 190 -8.80 -20.98 -1.27
N GLU A 191 -7.59 -21.40 -0.92
CA GLU A 191 -7.33 -22.30 0.21
C GLU A 191 -7.14 -21.54 1.54
N ILE A 192 -7.11 -20.21 1.50
CA ILE A 192 -6.89 -19.32 2.66
C ILE A 192 -8.16 -18.57 3.04
N PHE A 193 -8.97 -18.15 2.06
CA PHE A 193 -10.16 -17.31 2.23
C PHE A 193 -11.37 -17.84 1.47
#